data_AF-A0A3P7E865-F1
#
_entry.id   AF-A0A3P7E865-F1
#
_cell.length_a   1.000
_cell.length_b   1.000
_cell.length_c   1.000
_cell.angle_alpha   90.00
_cell.angle_beta   90.00
_cell.angle_gamma   90.00
#
_symmetry.space_group_name_H-M   'P 1'
#
loop_
_entity.id
_entity.type
_entity.pdbx_description
1 polymer ?
#
loop_
_entity_poly.entity_id
_entity_poly.type
_entity_poly.pdbx_seq_one_letter_code
_entity_poly.pdbx_strand_id
1 'polypeptide(L)'
;MNAFMIFSKRHRPLVHEKYPNRDNRTVSKILGEWWYALGPEEKQKYHDLATQVKEAHFRAHPDWKWCSRERKKTANGIRLEAEIRTYC
;
A
#
# COMPACT_ATOMS: atom_id res chain seq x y z
N MET A 1 -5.69 -4.28 1.84
CA MET A 1 -4.67 -3.65 0.94
C MET A 1 -5.37 -3.19 -0.33
N ASN A 2 -5.10 -2.00 -0.88
CA ASN A 2 -5.71 -1.56 -2.15
C ASN A 2 -4.81 -1.90 -3.38
N ALA A 3 -5.34 -1.76 -4.60
CA ALA A 3 -4.65 -2.11 -5.84
C ALA A 3 -3.31 -1.38 -6.02
N PHE A 4 -3.31 -0.06 -5.81
CA PHE A 4 -2.10 0.77 -5.90
C PHE A 4 -1.04 0.37 -4.87
N MET A 5 -1.43 -0.04 -3.66
CA MET A 5 -0.49 -0.51 -2.63
C MET A 5 0.18 -1.83 -3.05
N ILE A 6 -0.54 -2.73 -3.74
CA ILE A 6 0.05 -3.96 -4.30
C ILE A 6 1.01 -3.63 -5.43
N PHE A 7 0.58 -2.77 -6.36
CA PHE A 7 1.41 -2.31 -7.48
C PHE A 7 2.70 -1.64 -6.99
N SER A 8 2.57 -0.65 -6.11
CA SER A 8 3.71 0.09 -5.55
C SER A 8 4.66 -0.80 -4.78
N LYS A 9 4.16 -1.79 -4.02
CA LYS A 9 5.03 -2.76 -3.33
C LYS A 9 5.91 -3.55 -4.31
N ARG A 10 5.36 -3.95 -5.47
CA ARG A 10 6.12 -4.70 -6.49
C ARG A 10 7.10 -3.82 -7.28
N HIS A 11 6.71 -2.59 -7.59
CA HIS A 11 7.49 -1.71 -8.46
C HIS A 11 8.46 -0.79 -7.72
N ARG A 12 8.29 -0.59 -6.41
CA ARG A 12 9.19 0.27 -5.62
C ARG A 12 10.67 -0.14 -5.72
N PRO A 13 11.05 -1.43 -5.69
CA PRO A 13 12.43 -1.84 -5.93
C PRO A 13 12.94 -1.45 -7.32
N LEU A 14 12.13 -1.61 -8.36
CA LEU A 14 12.47 -1.22 -9.74
C LEU A 14 12.72 0.29 -9.86
N VAL A 15 11.89 1.10 -9.19
CA VAL A 15 12.10 2.56 -9.16
C VAL A 15 13.38 2.91 -8.40
N HIS A 16 13.70 2.22 -7.31
CA HIS A 16 14.95 2.44 -6.59
C HIS A 16 16.19 2.04 -7.40
N GLU A 17 16.09 0.97 -8.19
CA GLU A 17 17.18 0.55 -9.09
C GLU A 17 17.40 1.57 -10.21
N LYS A 18 16.32 2.09 -10.81
CA LYS A 18 16.39 3.09 -11.89
C LYS A 18 16.78 4.48 -11.39
N TYR A 19 16.37 4.82 -10.18
CA TYR A 19 16.63 6.11 -9.55
C TYR A 19 17.27 5.92 -8.17
N PRO A 20 18.54 5.48 -8.14
CA PRO A 20 19.26 5.31 -6.89
C PRO A 20 19.36 6.66 -6.16
N ASN A 21 19.32 6.64 -4.83
CA ASN A 21 19.39 7.83 -3.95
C ASN A 21 18.18 8.78 -3.99
N ARG A 22 17.07 8.41 -4.65
CA ARG A 22 15.82 9.17 -4.52
C ARG A 22 15.08 8.83 -3.24
N ASP A 23 14.51 9.87 -2.63
CA ASP A 23 13.73 9.76 -1.41
C ASP A 23 12.35 9.14 -1.66
N ASN A 24 11.72 8.63 -0.60
CA ASN A 24 10.43 7.95 -0.70
C ASN A 24 9.30 8.83 -1.25
N ARG A 25 9.35 10.17 -1.06
CA ARG A 25 8.34 11.07 -1.63
C ARG A 25 8.46 11.08 -3.14
N THR A 26 9.67 11.21 -3.67
CA THR A 26 9.93 11.19 -5.12
C THR A 26 9.59 9.83 -5.71
N VAL A 27 10.01 8.74 -5.07
CA VAL A 27 9.68 7.36 -5.51
C VAL A 27 8.16 7.16 -5.56
N SER A 28 7.41 7.66 -4.58
CA SER A 28 5.95 7.53 -4.56
C SER A 28 5.27 8.34 -5.67
N LYS A 29 5.83 9.50 -6.05
CA LYS A 29 5.36 10.26 -7.22
C LYS A 29 5.55 9.47 -8.52
N ILE A 30 6.75 8.93 -8.75
CA ILE A 30 7.07 8.12 -9.94
C ILE A 30 6.15 6.90 -10.03
N LEU A 31 5.96 6.19 -8.91
CA LEU A 31 5.04 5.05 -8.86
C LEU A 31 3.59 5.46 -9.17
N GLY A 32 3.17 6.64 -8.74
CA GLY A 32 1.87 7.21 -9.09
C GLY A 32 1.75 7.40 -10.60
N GLU A 33 2.73 8.01 -11.25
CA GLU A 33 2.75 8.20 -12.71
C GLU A 33 2.72 6.86 -13.45
N TRP A 34 3.52 5.88 -13.03
CA TRP A 34 3.51 4.54 -13.63
C TRP A 34 2.16 3.86 -13.46
N TRP A 35 1.54 4.01 -12.29
CA TRP A 35 0.21 3.49 -12.05
C TRP A 35 -0.82 4.14 -12.98
N TYR A 36 -0.78 5.47 -13.17
CA TYR A 36 -1.69 6.14 -14.10
C TYR A 36 -1.48 5.73 -15.54
N ALA A 37 -0.22 5.48 -15.95
CA ALA A 37 0.15 5.02 -17.28
C ALA A 37 -0.32 3.59 -17.61
N LEU A 38 -0.60 2.75 -16.60
CA LEU A 38 -1.14 1.40 -16.85
C LEU A 38 -2.51 1.45 -17.54
N GLY A 39 -2.71 0.53 -18.48
CA GLY A 39 -4.00 0.32 -19.14
C GLY A 39 -5.07 -0.21 -18.17
N PRO A 40 -6.36 -0.10 -18.55
CA PRO A 40 -7.47 -0.57 -17.71
C PRO A 40 -7.39 -2.07 -17.42
N GLU A 41 -6.98 -2.90 -18.38
CA GLU A 41 -6.83 -4.35 -18.18
C GLU A 41 -5.74 -4.70 -17.17
N GLU A 42 -4.60 -4.01 -17.21
CA GLU A 42 -3.54 -4.24 -16.24
C GLU A 42 -3.94 -3.77 -14.85
N LYS A 43 -4.56 -2.58 -14.76
CA LYS A 43 -5.13 -2.09 -13.49
C LYS A 43 -6.13 -3.09 -12.94
N GLN A 44 -6.98 -3.69 -13.78
CA GLN A 44 -7.99 -4.65 -13.35
C GLN A 44 -7.35 -5.85 -12.63
N LYS A 45 -6.24 -6.41 -13.15
CA LYS A 45 -5.51 -7.49 -12.48
C LYS A 45 -5.09 -7.13 -11.04
N TYR A 46 -4.67 -5.88 -10.81
CA TYR A 46 -4.34 -5.40 -9.47
C TYR A 46 -5.58 -5.15 -8.60
N HIS A 47 -6.70 -4.73 -9.20
CA HIS A 47 -7.98 -4.61 -8.51
C HIS A 47 -8.51 -5.98 -8.06
N ASP A 48 -8.42 -7.01 -8.90
CA ASP A 48 -8.82 -8.37 -8.57
C ASP A 48 -7.93 -8.93 -7.44
N LEU A 49 -6.62 -8.72 -7.53
CA LEU A 49 -5.69 -9.08 -6.45
C LEU A 49 -6.00 -8.34 -5.14
N ALA A 50 -6.32 -7.04 -5.21
CA ALA A 50 -6.68 -6.27 -4.02
C ALA A 50 -7.98 -6.78 -3.38
N THR A 51 -8.94 -7.18 -4.21
CA THR A 51 -10.20 -7.78 -3.77
C THR A 51 -9.93 -9.12 -3.07
N GLN A 52 -9.15 -10.01 -3.69
CA GLN A 52 -8.76 -11.29 -3.09
C GLN A 52 -8.03 -11.11 -1.75
N VAL A 53 -7.07 -10.18 -1.68
CA VAL A 53 -6.35 -9.89 -0.42
C VAL A 53 -7.30 -9.34 0.63
N LYS A 54 -8.24 -8.49 0.25
CA LYS A 54 -9.26 -7.94 1.15
C LYS A 54 -10.17 -9.06 1.67
N GLU A 55 -10.70 -9.91 0.80
CA GLU A 55 -11.56 -11.04 1.18
C GLU A 55 -10.84 -12.06 2.05
N ALA A 56 -9.60 -12.41 1.72
CA ALA A 56 -8.79 -13.31 2.52
C ALA A 56 -8.58 -12.76 3.94
N HIS A 57 -8.35 -11.45 4.06
CA HIS A 57 -8.23 -10.78 5.36
C HIS A 57 -9.53 -10.84 6.15
N PHE A 58 -10.67 -10.51 5.54
CA PHE A 58 -11.98 -10.60 6.22
C PHE A 58 -12.36 -12.02 6.61
N ARG A 59 -12.01 -13.02 5.79
CA ARG A 59 -12.27 -14.43 6.10
C ARG A 59 -11.40 -14.92 7.26
N ALA A 60 -10.12 -14.53 7.28
CA ALA A 60 -9.22 -14.89 8.36
C ALA A 60 -9.56 -14.15 9.67
N HIS A 61 -10.15 -12.96 9.56
CA HIS A 61 -10.38 -12.04 10.67
C HIS A 61 -11.84 -11.54 10.63
N PRO A 62 -12.82 -12.40 10.97
CA PRO A 62 -14.25 -12.07 10.84
C PRO A 62 -14.72 -10.97 11.80
N ASP A 63 -14.02 -10.78 12.90
CA ASP A 63 -14.18 -9.73 13.91
C ASP A 63 -13.44 -8.43 13.56
N TRP A 64 -12.68 -8.41 12.45
CA TRP A 64 -11.90 -7.25 12.04
C TRP A 64 -12.79 -6.06 11.67
N LYS A 65 -12.63 -4.96 12.41
CA LYS A 65 -13.27 -3.67 12.13
C LYS A 65 -12.21 -2.60 11.87
N TRP A 66 -12.41 -1.83 10.81
CA TRP A 66 -11.60 -0.65 10.53
C TRP A 66 -11.92 0.46 11.55
N CYS A 67 -11.19 0.49 12.66
CA CYS A 67 -11.22 1.62 13.58
C CYS A 67 -10.19 2.65 13.13
N SER A 68 -10.67 3.79 12.62
CA SER A 68 -9.82 4.96 12.44
C SER A 68 -9.40 5.46 13.81
N ARG A 69 -8.33 4.90 14.40
CA ARG A 69 -7.69 5.50 15.57
C ARG A 69 -7.24 6.88 15.14
N GLU A 70 -7.92 7.88 15.68
CA GLU A 70 -7.57 9.29 15.55
C GLU A 70 -6.09 9.44 15.89
N ARG A 71 -5.26 9.65 14.86
CA ARG A 71 -3.81 9.74 15.04
C ARG A 71 -3.52 11.01 15.83
N LYS A 72 -3.33 10.90 17.14
CA LYS A 72 -2.64 11.91 17.92
C LYS A 72 -1.24 12.05 17.32
N LYS A 73 -0.98 13.20 16.67
CA LYS A 73 0.33 13.59 16.15
C LYS A 73 1.31 13.64 17.32
N THR A 74 2.05 12.57 17.58
CA THR A 74 3.21 12.61 18.47
C THR A 74 4.42 13.07 17.66
N ALA A 75 5.08 14.14 18.13
CA ALA A 75 6.07 14.94 17.43
C ALA A 75 7.43 14.27 17.10
N ASN A 76 7.55 12.94 17.23
CA ASN A 76 8.78 12.21 16.88
C ASN A 76 8.45 11.08 15.89
N GLY A 77 8.92 11.23 14.66
CA GLY A 77 8.61 10.41 13.48
C GLY A 77 9.18 8.99 13.49
N ILE A 78 9.09 8.25 14.60
CA ILE A 78 9.40 6.82 14.61
C ILE A 78 8.15 6.04 14.22
N ARG A 79 8.10 5.66 12.95
CA ARG A 79 7.10 4.77 12.38
C ARG A 79 7.41 3.35 12.82
N LEU A 80 6.81 2.90 13.92
CA LEU A 80 6.71 1.47 14.25
C LEU A 80 5.85 0.81 13.16
N GLU A 81 6.50 0.22 12.16
CA GLU A 81 5.86 -0.49 11.05
C GLU A 81 5.40 -1.92 11.39
N ALA A 82 5.41 -2.35 12.65
CA ALA A 82 5.22 -3.77 12.96
C ALA A 82 3.79 -4.20 13.35
N GLU A 83 2.83 -3.31 13.62
CA GLU A 83 1.51 -3.74 14.13
C GLU A 83 0.31 -3.02 13.51
N ILE A 84 0.09 -3.21 12.21
CA ILE A 84 -1.29 -3.18 11.69
C ILE A 84 -1.92 -4.56 11.94
N ARG A 85 -1.98 -4.94 13.22
CA ARG A 85 -2.70 -6.14 13.67
C ARG A 85 -3.46 -5.92 14.97
N THR A 86 -3.70 -4.67 15.37
CA THR A 86 -4.59 -4.40 16.48
C THR A 86 -6.04 -4.48 15.99
N TYR A 87 -6.57 -5.69 16.12
CA TYR A 87 -7.98 -5.94 16.36
C TYR A 87 -8.49 -4.98 17.45
N CYS A 88 -9.76 -4.61 17.36
CA CYS A 88 -10.49 -4.15 18.53
C CYS A 88 -10.85 -5.36 19.39
#